data_AF-A0A924TIG7-F1
#
_entry.id   AF-A0A924TIG7-F1
#
_cell.length_a   1.000
_cell.length_b   1.000
_cell.length_c   1.000
_cell.angle_alpha   90.00
_cell.angle_beta   90.00
_cell.angle_gamma   90.00
#
_symmetry.space_group_name_H-M   'P 1'
#
loop_
_entity.id
_entity.type
_entity.pdbx_description
1 polymer ?
#
loop_
_entity_poly.entity_id
_entity_poly.type
_entity_poly.pdbx_seq_one_letter_code
_entity_poly.pdbx_strand_id
1 'polypeptide(L)'
;MKSKLFAVPFIALMAIGTVVNAQDNKKSESQVKDQAIDQYQTQKKTGQTAFKRDMDALNDQKNLTPAQKEVRRKQIIATYQQQKKANQEAFEQNKEAQKTVTKKEKEVEKKEDMKEHKMKEKHEDMAKKHLDNRANTHRANKPPVAHEPHH
;
A
#
# COMPACT_ATOMS: atom_id res chain seq x y z
N MET A 1 8.82 -49.87 -3.86
CA MET A 1 9.69 -48.89 -4.56
C MET A 1 8.91 -48.24 -5.70
N LYS A 2 8.63 -46.93 -5.63
CA LYS A 2 8.44 -45.95 -6.73
C LYS A 2 7.74 -44.69 -6.18
N SER A 3 8.50 -43.60 -6.19
CA SER A 3 8.21 -42.22 -5.82
C SER A 3 7.19 -41.55 -6.73
N LYS A 4 6.27 -40.75 -6.16
CA LYS A 4 5.64 -39.63 -6.87
C LYS A 4 5.63 -38.39 -5.98
N LEU A 5 6.41 -37.41 -6.45
CA LEU A 5 6.52 -36.02 -6.04
C LEU A 5 5.25 -35.45 -5.42
N PHE A 6 5.30 -35.12 -4.13
CA PHE A 6 4.29 -34.32 -3.41
C PHE A 6 4.96 -33.11 -2.73
N ALA A 7 5.84 -32.41 -3.45
CA ALA A 7 6.61 -31.29 -2.91
C ALA A 7 6.55 -30.03 -3.80
N VAL A 8 5.41 -29.75 -4.45
CA VAL A 8 5.26 -28.55 -5.30
C VAL A 8 3.86 -27.92 -5.18
N PRO A 9 3.50 -27.37 -4.02
CA PRO A 9 2.93 -26.02 -4.11
C PRO A 9 3.51 -25.03 -3.09
N PHE A 10 4.30 -25.48 -2.11
CA PHE A 10 4.81 -24.62 -1.04
C PHE A 10 5.97 -23.71 -1.46
N ILE A 11 6.79 -24.16 -2.42
CA ILE A 11 7.97 -23.39 -2.89
C ILE A 11 7.56 -22.28 -3.89
N ALA A 12 6.46 -22.47 -4.63
CA ALA A 12 5.93 -21.44 -5.53
C ALA A 12 5.34 -20.23 -4.75
N LEU A 13 4.90 -20.43 -3.50
CA LEU A 13 4.39 -19.37 -2.65
C LEU A 13 5.51 -18.53 -2.00
N MET A 14 6.67 -19.13 -1.68
CA MET A 14 7.82 -18.37 -1.15
C MET A 14 8.51 -17.52 -2.23
N ALA A 15 8.56 -17.97 -3.48
CA ALA A 15 9.21 -17.22 -4.57
C ALA A 15 8.42 -15.98 -5.04
N ILE A 16 7.10 -15.96 -4.86
CA ILE A 16 6.26 -14.80 -5.19
C ILE A 16 6.38 -13.71 -4.12
N GLY A 17 6.70 -14.08 -2.87
CA GLY A 17 6.88 -13.13 -1.76
C GLY A 17 8.11 -12.23 -1.89
N THR A 18 9.12 -12.62 -2.67
CA THR A 18 10.42 -11.92 -2.72
C THR A 18 10.65 -11.07 -3.96
N VAL A 19 9.82 -11.18 -5.01
CA VAL A 19 10.03 -10.42 -6.27
C VAL A 19 9.11 -9.21 -6.41
N VAL A 20 8.06 -9.08 -5.57
CA VAL A 20 7.08 -7.98 -5.67
C VAL A 20 7.52 -6.70 -4.93
N ASN A 21 8.63 -6.70 -4.17
CA ASN A 21 8.99 -5.56 -3.32
C ASN A 21 10.04 -4.59 -3.90
N ALA A 22 10.34 -4.65 -5.21
CA ALA A 22 11.44 -3.86 -5.80
C ALA A 22 11.11 -3.15 -7.12
N GLN A 23 9.83 -2.84 -7.39
CA GLN A 23 9.47 -1.93 -8.47
C GLN A 23 8.65 -0.76 -7.91
N ASP A 24 9.26 0.43 -7.94
CA ASP A 24 8.64 1.76 -7.86
C ASP A 24 7.25 1.83 -7.21
N ASN A 25 7.20 1.78 -5.88
CA ASN A 25 5.94 1.83 -5.16
C ASN A 25 5.54 3.27 -4.78
N LYS A 26 5.41 4.14 -5.79
CA LYS A 26 4.61 5.38 -5.69
C LYS A 26 3.23 5.17 -6.33
N LYS A 27 2.58 4.05 -6.05
CA LYS A 27 1.16 3.90 -6.38
C LYS A 27 0.37 4.71 -5.37
N SER A 28 -0.48 5.62 -5.85
CA SER A 28 -1.27 6.45 -4.95
C SER A 28 -2.25 5.58 -4.14
N GLU A 29 -2.63 6.03 -2.95
CA GLU A 29 -3.59 5.35 -2.08
C GLU A 29 -4.87 4.95 -2.84
N SER A 30 -5.31 5.78 -3.80
CA SER A 30 -6.46 5.50 -4.67
C SER A 30 -6.24 4.28 -5.57
N GLN A 31 -5.08 4.18 -6.24
CA GLN A 31 -4.78 3.09 -7.16
C GLN A 31 -4.73 1.73 -6.45
N VAL A 32 -4.26 1.70 -5.20
CA VAL A 32 -4.20 0.48 -4.40
C VAL A 32 -5.63 0.05 -3.96
N LYS A 33 -6.53 1.01 -3.69
CA LYS A 33 -7.95 0.72 -3.37
C LYS A 33 -8.66 0.10 -4.57
N ASP A 34 -8.53 0.75 -5.72
CA ASP A 34 -9.22 0.35 -6.95
C ASP A 34 -8.76 -1.05 -7.38
N GLN A 35 -7.45 -1.33 -7.30
CA GLN A 35 -6.89 -2.64 -7.60
C GLN A 35 -7.43 -3.75 -6.68
N ALA A 36 -7.59 -3.48 -5.38
CA ALA A 36 -8.13 -4.46 -4.43
C ALA A 36 -9.62 -4.76 -4.69
N ILE A 37 -10.40 -3.74 -5.05
CA ILE A 37 -11.81 -3.88 -5.41
C ILE A 37 -11.94 -4.71 -6.69
N ASP A 38 -11.15 -4.39 -7.72
CA ASP A 38 -11.18 -5.10 -9.01
C ASP A 38 -10.77 -6.57 -8.87
N GLN A 39 -9.75 -6.84 -8.05
CA GLN A 39 -9.34 -8.21 -7.73
C GLN A 39 -10.46 -8.99 -7.03
N TYR A 40 -11.10 -8.39 -6.03
CA TYR A 40 -12.22 -9.04 -5.32
C TYR A 40 -13.40 -9.31 -6.26
N GLN A 41 -13.79 -8.35 -7.09
CA GLN A 41 -14.89 -8.52 -8.05
C GLN A 41 -14.56 -9.59 -9.10
N THR A 42 -13.32 -9.63 -9.58
CA THR A 42 -12.85 -10.65 -10.52
C THR A 42 -12.92 -12.04 -9.89
N GLN A 43 -12.32 -12.23 -8.72
CA GLN A 43 -12.32 -13.52 -8.01
C GLN A 43 -13.73 -13.99 -7.67
N LYS A 44 -14.63 -13.08 -7.28
CA LYS A 44 -16.05 -13.37 -7.04
C LYS A 44 -16.74 -13.91 -8.29
N LYS A 45 -16.58 -13.25 -9.44
CA LYS A 45 -17.15 -13.71 -10.71
C LYS A 45 -16.57 -15.05 -11.13
N THR A 46 -15.25 -15.22 -11.06
CA THR A 46 -14.58 -16.48 -11.41
C THR A 46 -15.10 -17.64 -10.56
N GLY A 47 -15.26 -17.46 -9.25
CA GLY A 47 -15.82 -18.47 -8.36
C GLY A 47 -17.26 -18.85 -8.72
N GLN A 48 -18.10 -17.88 -9.08
CA GLN A 48 -19.48 -18.14 -9.53
C GLN A 48 -19.53 -18.93 -10.84
N THR A 49 -18.71 -18.54 -11.83
CA THR A 49 -18.64 -19.24 -13.11
C THR A 49 -18.13 -20.67 -12.93
N ALA A 50 -17.10 -20.87 -12.10
CA ALA A 50 -16.58 -22.20 -11.78
C ALA A 50 -17.64 -23.08 -11.11
N PHE A 51 -18.33 -22.55 -10.09
CA PHE A 51 -19.42 -23.27 -9.41
C PHE A 51 -20.52 -23.70 -10.39
N LYS A 52 -20.96 -22.80 -11.27
CA LYS A 52 -21.99 -23.12 -12.27
C LYS A 52 -21.51 -24.24 -13.19
N ARG A 53 -20.31 -24.11 -13.76
CA ARG A 53 -19.72 -25.12 -14.64
C ARG A 53 -19.59 -26.48 -13.95
N ASP A 54 -19.17 -26.51 -12.69
CA ASP A 54 -19.00 -27.75 -11.95
C ASP A 54 -20.35 -28.43 -11.64
N MET A 55 -21.41 -27.63 -11.38
CA MET A 55 -22.78 -28.12 -11.23
C MET A 55 -23.36 -28.64 -12.55
N ASP A 56 -23.17 -27.92 -13.65
CA ASP A 56 -23.61 -28.34 -14.98
C ASP A 56 -22.91 -29.67 -15.38
N ALA A 57 -21.60 -29.76 -15.19
CA ALA A 57 -20.83 -30.98 -15.44
C ALA A 57 -21.28 -32.16 -14.57
N LEU A 58 -21.69 -31.91 -13.31
CA LEU A 58 -22.24 -32.94 -12.44
C LEU A 58 -23.60 -33.46 -12.96
N ASN A 59 -24.44 -32.58 -13.50
CA ASN A 59 -25.74 -32.95 -14.05
C ASN A 59 -25.56 -33.80 -15.32
N ASP A 60 -24.62 -33.43 -16.19
CA ASP A 60 -24.33 -34.10 -17.46
C ASP A 60 -23.73 -35.50 -17.29
N GLN A 61 -23.15 -35.81 -16.12
CA GLN A 61 -22.59 -37.13 -15.82
C GLN A 61 -23.69 -38.19 -15.65
N LYS A 62 -24.01 -38.91 -16.74
CA LYS A 62 -25.00 -40.01 -16.73
C LYS A 62 -24.51 -41.29 -16.05
N ASN A 63 -23.20 -41.43 -15.83
CA ASN A 63 -22.57 -42.60 -15.22
C ASN A 63 -22.61 -42.61 -13.68
N LEU A 64 -22.99 -41.51 -13.04
CA LEU A 64 -23.07 -41.42 -11.58
C LEU A 64 -24.46 -41.81 -11.09
N THR A 65 -24.49 -42.64 -10.05
CA THR A 65 -25.73 -42.92 -9.30
C THR A 65 -26.25 -41.64 -8.62
N PRO A 66 -27.56 -41.55 -8.31
CA PRO A 66 -28.11 -40.41 -7.58
C PRO A 66 -27.36 -40.10 -6.27
N ALA A 67 -26.96 -41.14 -5.52
CA ALA A 67 -26.20 -40.97 -4.29
C ALA A 67 -24.80 -40.37 -4.51
N GLN A 68 -24.08 -40.83 -5.53
CA GLN A 68 -22.77 -40.25 -5.89
C GLN A 68 -22.89 -38.80 -6.37
N LYS A 69 -23.95 -38.49 -7.12
CA LYS A 69 -24.25 -37.12 -7.54
C LYS A 69 -24.48 -36.23 -6.33
N GLU A 70 -25.22 -36.69 -5.33
CA GLU A 70 -25.46 -35.92 -4.11
C GLU A 70 -24.18 -35.67 -3.31
N VAL A 71 -23.33 -36.68 -3.14
CA VAL A 71 -22.04 -36.53 -2.46
C VAL A 71 -21.18 -35.48 -3.18
N ARG A 72 -21.08 -35.57 -4.50
CA ARG A 72 -20.29 -34.63 -5.30
C ARG A 72 -20.90 -33.21 -5.31
N ARG A 73 -22.23 -33.10 -5.33
CA ARG A 73 -22.93 -31.81 -5.19
C ARG A 73 -22.57 -31.14 -3.87
N LYS A 74 -22.59 -31.89 -2.76
CA LYS A 74 -22.22 -31.38 -1.43
C LYS A 74 -20.77 -30.89 -1.40
N GLN A 75 -19.84 -31.62 -2.02
CA GLN A 75 -18.43 -31.21 -2.14
C GLN A 75 -18.27 -29.92 -2.94
N ILE A 76 -18.94 -29.78 -4.10
CA ILE A 76 -18.87 -28.56 -4.92
C ILE A 76 -19.41 -27.35 -4.14
N ILE A 77 -20.53 -27.51 -3.43
CA ILE A 77 -21.11 -26.45 -2.57
C ILE A 77 -20.13 -26.05 -1.47
N ALA A 78 -19.55 -27.03 -0.77
CA ALA A 78 -18.59 -26.77 0.30
C ALA A 78 -17.35 -26.01 -0.21
N THR A 79 -16.78 -26.43 -1.34
CA THR A 79 -15.64 -25.76 -1.97
C THR A 79 -15.98 -24.33 -2.35
N TYR A 80 -17.13 -24.08 -2.97
CA TYR A 80 -17.56 -22.72 -3.33
C TYR A 80 -17.76 -21.82 -2.10
N GLN A 81 -18.37 -22.35 -1.04
CA GLN A 81 -18.53 -21.62 0.22
C GLN A 81 -17.19 -21.29 0.87
N GLN A 82 -16.24 -22.23 0.86
CA GLN A 82 -14.89 -22.00 1.38
C GLN A 82 -14.15 -20.94 0.55
N GLN A 83 -14.23 -21.00 -0.79
CA GLN A 83 -13.63 -20.01 -1.67
C GLN A 83 -14.22 -18.61 -1.45
N LYS A 84 -15.55 -18.52 -1.31
CA LYS A 84 -16.23 -17.24 -1.03
C LYS A 84 -15.73 -16.62 0.28
N LYS A 85 -15.60 -17.44 1.34
CA LYS A 85 -15.11 -16.99 2.64
C LYS A 85 -13.64 -16.53 2.56
N ALA A 86 -12.77 -17.33 1.94
CA ALA A 86 -11.36 -16.98 1.76
C ALA A 86 -11.17 -15.67 0.97
N ASN A 87 -11.95 -15.45 -0.08
CA ASN A 87 -11.90 -14.20 -0.86
C ASN A 87 -12.36 -12.99 -0.05
N GLN A 88 -13.35 -13.15 0.83
CA GLN A 88 -13.80 -12.09 1.73
C GLN A 88 -12.73 -11.76 2.78
N GLU A 89 -12.16 -12.77 3.42
CA GLU A 89 -11.09 -12.60 4.42
C GLU A 89 -9.85 -11.93 3.81
N ALA A 90 -9.45 -12.34 2.59
CA ALA A 90 -8.35 -11.71 1.87
C ALA A 90 -8.63 -10.24 1.55
N PHE A 91 -9.87 -9.89 1.17
CA PHE A 91 -10.26 -8.50 0.95
C PHE A 91 -10.20 -7.66 2.24
N GLU A 92 -10.68 -8.20 3.36
CA GLU A 92 -10.61 -7.53 4.67
C GLU A 92 -9.17 -7.32 5.15
N GLN A 93 -8.31 -8.32 5.00
CA GLN A 93 -6.87 -8.21 5.31
C GLN A 93 -6.18 -7.16 4.44
N ASN A 94 -6.46 -7.12 3.14
CA ASN A 94 -5.91 -6.11 2.23
C ASN A 94 -6.35 -4.68 2.61
N LYS A 95 -7.62 -4.52 3.00
CA LYS A 95 -8.15 -3.23 3.49
C LYS A 95 -7.43 -2.76 4.76
N GLU A 96 -7.13 -3.67 5.68
CA GLU A 96 -6.40 -3.35 6.91
C GLU A 96 -4.93 -3.02 6.65
N ALA A 97 -4.27 -3.80 5.80
CA ALA A 97 -2.90 -3.54 5.38
C ALA A 97 -2.77 -2.15 4.73
N GLN A 98 -3.75 -1.77 3.90
CA GLN A 98 -3.77 -0.45 3.27
C GLN A 98 -3.89 0.70 4.27
N LYS A 99 -4.78 0.59 5.27
CA LYS A 99 -4.90 1.63 6.32
C LYS A 99 -3.55 1.89 7.01
N THR A 100 -2.78 0.83 7.22
CA THR A 100 -1.47 0.90 7.87
C THR A 100 -0.43 1.59 6.98
N VAL A 101 -0.44 1.31 5.68
CA VAL A 101 0.45 1.97 4.70
C VAL A 101 0.12 3.46 4.58
N THR A 102 -1.15 3.81 4.39
CA THR A 102 -1.59 5.22 4.29
C THR A 102 -1.21 6.05 5.52
N LYS A 103 -1.34 5.48 6.72
CA LYS A 103 -0.95 6.18 7.95
C LYS A 103 0.55 6.51 7.96
N LYS A 104 1.39 5.56 7.54
CA LYS A 104 2.85 5.75 7.45
C LYS A 104 3.21 6.79 6.39
N GLU A 105 2.56 6.78 5.23
CA GLU A 105 2.78 7.79 4.18
C GLU A 105 2.49 9.21 4.70
N LYS A 106 1.36 9.43 5.39
CA LYS A 106 1.01 10.73 5.99
C LYS A 106 1.99 11.18 7.06
N GLU A 107 2.50 10.24 7.86
CA GLU A 107 3.51 10.55 8.88
C GLU A 107 4.87 10.94 8.27
N VAL A 108 5.24 10.35 7.13
CA VAL A 108 6.46 10.70 6.39
C VAL A 108 6.31 12.07 5.73
N GLU A 109 5.20 12.32 5.02
CA GLU A 109 4.91 13.60 4.35
C GLU A 109 4.94 14.77 5.34
N LYS A 110 4.31 14.61 6.51
CA LYS A 110 4.32 15.64 7.58
C LYS A 110 5.73 15.93 8.11
N LYS A 111 6.62 14.93 8.17
CA LYS A 111 8.01 15.13 8.64
C LYS A 111 8.85 15.87 7.60
N GLU A 112 8.67 15.57 6.32
CA GLU A 112 9.35 16.27 5.24
C GLU A 112 8.91 17.73 5.14
N ASP A 113 7.60 17.98 5.22
CA ASP A 113 7.03 19.34 5.22
C ASP A 113 7.54 20.20 6.39
N MET A 114 7.54 19.67 7.62
CA MET A 114 8.11 20.36 8.78
C MET A 114 9.62 20.63 8.63
N LYS A 115 10.36 19.75 7.95
CA LYS A 115 11.80 19.94 7.73
C LYS A 115 12.04 21.07 6.73
N GLU A 116 11.26 21.12 5.65
CA GLU A 116 11.32 22.19 4.65
C GLU A 116 10.97 23.55 5.28
N HIS A 117 9.89 23.61 6.07
CA HIS A 117 9.48 24.81 6.78
C HIS A 117 10.60 25.36 7.70
N LYS A 118 11.23 24.48 8.50
CA LYS A 118 12.32 24.88 9.40
C LYS A 118 13.56 25.38 8.65
N MET A 119 13.85 24.85 7.47
CA MET A 119 14.97 25.32 6.66
C MET A 119 14.69 26.71 6.08
N LYS A 120 13.46 26.97 5.61
CA LYS A 120 13.02 28.29 5.13
C LYS A 120 13.09 29.35 6.23
N GLU A 121 12.55 29.03 7.41
CA GLU A 121 12.55 29.95 8.56
C GLU A 121 13.97 30.33 9.01
N LYS A 122 14.91 29.37 9.06
CA LYS A 122 16.33 29.63 9.35
C LYS A 122 16.99 30.54 8.31
N HIS A 123 16.67 30.34 7.03
CA HIS A 123 17.19 31.17 5.95
C HIS A 123 16.69 32.62 6.06
N GLU A 124 15.42 32.83 6.40
CA GLU A 124 14.83 34.15 6.58
C GLU A 124 15.41 34.88 7.80
N ASP A 125 15.60 34.19 8.92
CA ASP A 125 16.23 34.75 10.14
C ASP A 125 17.70 35.15 9.88
N MET A 126 18.45 34.32 9.15
CA MET A 126 19.83 34.63 8.77
C MET A 126 19.88 35.86 7.85
N ALA A 127 18.98 35.97 6.87
CA ALA A 127 18.90 37.12 5.99
C ALA A 127 18.63 38.43 6.76
N LYS A 128 17.70 38.41 7.73
CA LYS A 128 17.42 39.56 8.60
C LYS A 128 18.64 39.97 9.42
N LYS A 129 19.33 39.01 10.07
CA LYS A 129 20.56 39.30 10.83
C LYS A 129 21.67 39.91 9.99
N HIS A 130 21.84 39.48 8.73
CA HIS A 130 22.82 40.08 7.84
C HIS A 130 22.47 41.51 7.43
N LEU A 131 21.19 41.83 7.23
CA LEU A 131 20.72 43.18 6.93
C LEU A 131 20.90 44.12 8.13
N ASP A 132 20.53 43.66 9.33
CA ASP A 132 20.68 44.43 10.57
C ASP A 132 22.15 44.71 10.89
N ASN A 133 23.03 43.72 10.70
CA ASN A 133 24.47 43.90 10.86
C ASN A 133 25.05 44.88 9.84
N ARG A 134 24.61 44.84 8.59
CA ARG A 134 25.03 45.79 7.54
C ARG A 134 24.56 47.22 7.84
N ALA A 135 23.37 47.38 8.40
CA ALA A 135 22.86 48.67 8.85
C ALA A 135 23.68 49.23 10.04
N ASN A 136 24.09 48.37 10.99
CA ASN A 136 24.91 48.78 12.13
C ASN A 136 26.35 49.11 11.77
N THR A 137 26.98 48.40 10.82
CA THR A 137 28.36 48.71 10.40
C THR A 137 28.45 50.02 9.61
N HIS A 138 27.43 50.38 8.84
CA HIS A 138 27.35 51.70 8.21
C HIS A 138 27.16 52.84 9.22
N ARG A 139 26.58 52.57 10.40
CA ARG A 139 26.40 53.56 11.48
C ARG A 139 27.65 53.70 12.36
N ALA A 140 28.42 52.63 12.52
CA ALA A 140 29.67 52.60 13.29
C ALA A 140 30.85 53.29 12.58
N ASN A 141 30.76 53.50 11.26
CA ASN A 141 31.73 54.27 10.47
C ASN A 141 31.33 55.74 10.25
N LYS A 142 30.47 56.32 11.10
CA LYS A 142 30.47 57.78 11.21
C LYS A 142 31.74 58.17 11.96
N PRO A 143 32.64 58.99 11.38
CA PRO A 143 33.78 59.50 12.13
C PRO A 143 33.24 60.13 13.42
N PRO A 144 33.93 59.95 14.58
CA PRO A 144 33.51 60.64 15.79
C PRO A 144 33.38 62.11 15.44
N VAL A 145 32.19 62.68 15.68
CA VAL A 145 32.00 64.12 15.56
C VAL A 145 33.02 64.74 16.50
N ALA A 146 34.01 65.43 15.93
CA ALA A 146 34.96 66.19 16.70
C ALA A 146 34.15 67.18 17.54
N HIS A 147 34.11 66.99 18.85
CA HIS A 147 33.71 68.05 19.76
C HIS A 147 34.81 69.11 19.67
N GLU A 148 34.60 70.14 18.86
CA GLU A 148 35.32 71.39 19.06
C GLU A 148 35.02 71.85 20.50
N PRO A 149 36.05 72.18 21.30
CA PRO A 149 35.81 72.70 22.63
C PRO A 149 35.02 74.01 22.49
N HIS A 150 33.89 74.09 23.20
CA HIS A 150 33.20 75.34 23.43
C HIS A 150 34.16 76.28 24.18
N HIS A 151 34.74 77.24 23.45
CA HIS A 151 35.22 78.49 23.99
C HIS A 151 34.32 79.61 23.48
#